data_AF-A0ABD5YI74-F1
#
_entry.id   AF-A0ABD5YI74-F1
#
_cell.length_a   1.000
_cell.length_b   1.000
_cell.length_c   1.000
_cell.angle_alpha   90.00
_cell.angle_beta   90.00
_cell.angle_gamma   90.00
#
_symmetry.space_group_name_H-M   'P 1'
#
loop_
_entity.id
_entity.type
_entity.pdbx_description
1 polymer ?
#
loop_
_entity_poly.entity_id
_entity_poly.type
_entity_poly.pdbx_seq_one_letter_code
_entity_poly.pdbx_strand_id
1 'polypeptide(L)'
;MGRTNPTYRDRLGAIEDEWSAYRRGLRRRDQETFDQLFVYARDHADAAGTLNHSDPLAPVWMAIAIEQDRRISELEAQVDKLTNG
;
A
#
# COMPACT_ATOMS: atom_id res chain seq x y z
N MET A 1 -17.18 28.82 5.39
CA MET A 1 -16.28 28.74 4.21
C MET A 1 -16.04 27.27 3.91
N GLY A 2 -16.10 26.91 2.62
CA GLY A 2 -16.33 25.56 2.11
C GLY A 2 -15.30 24.53 2.58
N ARG A 3 -15.79 23.36 3.00
CA ARG A 3 -14.99 22.18 3.29
C ARG A 3 -14.37 21.71 1.98
N THR A 4 -13.06 21.87 1.82
CA THR A 4 -12.30 21.20 0.77
C THR A 4 -12.63 19.71 0.83
N ASN A 5 -13.03 19.12 -0.30
CA ASN A 5 -13.35 17.70 -0.34
C ASN A 5 -12.06 16.94 0.01
N PRO A 6 -12.06 16.03 1.00
CA PRO A 6 -10.83 15.33 1.41
C PRO A 6 -10.26 14.58 0.22
N THR A 7 -8.95 14.76 -0.01
CA THR A 7 -8.23 14.06 -1.06
C THR A 7 -8.18 12.56 -0.75
N TYR A 8 -7.90 11.73 -1.75
CA TYR A 8 -7.66 10.31 -1.50
C TYR A 8 -6.50 10.11 -0.50
N ARG A 9 -5.49 11.00 -0.52
CA ARG A 9 -4.39 10.98 0.45
C ARG A 9 -4.86 11.25 1.89
N ASP A 10 -5.80 12.17 2.09
CA ASP A 10 -6.39 12.42 3.42
C ASP A 10 -7.18 11.20 3.92
N ARG A 11 -7.94 10.56 3.00
CA ARG A 11 -8.66 9.32 3.31
C ARG A 11 -7.70 8.18 3.66
N LEU A 12 -6.57 8.08 2.96
CA LEU A 12 -5.57 7.05 3.23
C LEU A 12 -4.96 7.18 4.64
N GLY A 13 -4.74 8.41 5.11
CA GLY A 13 -4.31 8.65 6.49
C GLY A 13 -5.34 8.17 7.52
N ALA A 14 -6.63 8.46 7.30
CA ALA A 14 -7.69 7.96 8.17
C ALA A 14 -7.77 6.43 8.19
N ILE A 15 -7.61 5.78 7.03
CA ILE A 15 -7.55 4.32 6.95
C ILE A 15 -6.37 3.80 7.79
N GLU A 16 -5.16 4.34 7.61
CA GLU A 16 -3.98 3.91 8.37
C GLU A 16 -4.17 4.03 9.89
N ASP A 17 -4.79 5.12 10.34
CA ASP A 17 -5.12 5.34 11.75
C ASP A 17 -6.09 4.27 12.30
N GLU A 18 -7.09 3.85 11.53
CA GLU A 18 -8.01 2.77 11.88
C GLU A 18 -7.27 1.44 12.11
N TRP A 19 -6.20 1.18 11.34
CA TRP A 19 -5.38 -0.02 11.49
C TRP A 19 -4.29 0.08 12.58
N SER A 20 -4.15 1.22 13.26
CA SER A 20 -3.11 1.43 14.27
C SER A 20 -3.15 0.40 15.41
N ALA A 21 -4.35 -0.04 15.84
CA ALA A 21 -4.52 -1.07 16.87
C ALA A 21 -4.03 -2.45 16.40
N TYR A 22 -4.34 -2.80 15.15
CA TYR A 22 -3.85 -4.02 14.52
C TYR A 22 -2.31 -4.01 14.44
N ARG A 23 -1.73 -2.91 13.94
CA ARG A 23 -0.27 -2.71 13.88
C ARG A 23 0.39 -2.92 15.24
N ARG A 24 -0.16 -2.35 16.32
CA ARG A 24 0.39 -2.50 17.68
C ARG A 24 0.40 -3.95 18.17
N GLY A 25 -0.51 -4.80 17.69
CA GLY A 25 -0.56 -6.23 18.01
C GLY A 25 0.46 -7.09 17.26
N LEU A 26 1.08 -6.57 16.19
CA LEU A 26 2.05 -7.30 15.39
C LEU A 26 3.41 -7.43 16.08
N ARG A 27 4.15 -8.50 15.76
CA ARG A 27 5.57 -8.61 16.14
C ARG A 27 6.36 -7.51 15.43
N ARG A 28 7.50 -7.10 15.99
CA ARG A 28 8.31 -5.99 15.44
C ARG A 28 8.67 -6.15 13.96
N ARG A 29 9.07 -7.36 13.54
CA ARG A 29 9.36 -7.67 12.11
C ARG A 29 8.14 -7.50 11.19
N ASP A 30 6.95 -7.78 11.71
CA ASP A 30 5.70 -7.71 10.96
C ASP A 30 5.17 -6.26 10.94
N GLN A 31 5.50 -5.44 11.95
CA GLN A 31 5.22 -3.99 11.94
C GLN A 31 5.97 -3.26 10.84
N GLU A 32 7.26 -3.57 10.64
CA GLU A 32 8.06 -2.99 9.55
C GLU A 32 7.47 -3.33 8.18
N THR A 33 7.05 -4.58 8.00
CA THR A 33 6.37 -5.03 6.77
C THR A 33 5.03 -4.32 6.59
N PHE A 34 4.24 -4.18 7.66
CA PHE A 34 2.96 -3.50 7.64
C PHE A 34 3.10 -2.02 7.24
N ASP A 35 4.08 -1.30 7.80
CA ASP A 35 4.34 0.09 7.45
C ASP A 35 4.66 0.26 5.96
N GLN A 36 5.42 -0.68 5.39
CA GLN A 36 5.74 -0.69 3.98
C GLN A 36 4.50 -0.85 3.07
N LEU A 37 3.47 -1.58 3.51
CA LEU A 37 2.22 -1.71 2.73
C LEU A 37 1.53 -0.37 2.54
N PHE A 38 1.52 0.47 3.58
CA PHE A 38 0.96 1.83 3.50
C PHE A 38 1.85 2.80 2.72
N VAL A 39 3.15 2.50 2.56
CA VAL A 39 4.00 3.24 1.60
C VAL A 39 3.55 2.94 0.17
N TYR A 40 3.37 1.66 -0.19
CA TYR A 40 2.88 1.28 -1.52
C TYR A 40 1.54 1.95 -1.88
N ALA A 41 0.62 1.99 -0.90
CA ALA A 41 -0.67 2.65 -1.09
C ALA A 41 -0.55 4.17 -1.29
N ARG A 42 0.41 4.83 -0.62
CA ARG A 42 0.67 6.27 -0.80
C ARG A 42 1.31 6.58 -2.14
N ASP A 43 2.22 5.73 -2.62
CA ASP A 43 2.90 5.89 -3.90
C ASP A 43 1.93 5.80 -5.10
N HIS A 44 0.79 5.11 -4.91
CA HIS A 44 -0.28 4.99 -5.91
C HIS A 44 -1.49 5.91 -5.63
N ALA A 45 -1.38 6.85 -4.68
CA ALA A 45 -2.51 7.68 -4.27
C ALA A 45 -3.01 8.64 -5.37
N ASP A 46 -2.15 8.99 -6.33
CA ASP A 46 -2.50 9.79 -7.51
C ASP A 46 -3.36 8.99 -8.50
N ALA A 47 -3.01 7.73 -8.77
CA ALA A 47 -3.82 6.82 -9.58
C ALA A 47 -5.18 6.55 -8.92
N ALA A 48 -5.19 6.30 -7.62
CA ALA A 48 -6.41 6.06 -6.85
C ALA A 48 -7.32 7.31 -6.75
N GLY A 49 -6.75 8.52 -6.78
CA GLY A 49 -7.51 9.78 -6.75
C GLY A 49 -8.45 9.96 -7.95
N THR A 50 -8.22 9.24 -9.05
CA THR A 50 -9.08 9.23 -10.24
C THR A 50 -10.26 8.25 -10.13
N LEU A 51 -10.17 7.30 -9.19
CA LEU A 51 -11.14 6.23 -9.00
C LEU A 51 -12.10 6.61 -7.87
N ASN A 52 -13.35 6.94 -8.22
CA ASN A 52 -14.44 7.07 -7.24
C ASN A 52 -14.98 5.68 -6.83
N HIS A 53 -14.12 4.80 -6.31
CA HIS A 53 -14.54 3.49 -5.84
C HIS A 53 -15.40 3.62 -4.58
N SER A 54 -16.45 2.80 -4.46
CA SER A 54 -17.33 2.79 -3.27
C SER A 54 -16.63 2.24 -2.03
N ASP A 55 -15.74 1.27 -2.22
CA ASP A 55 -14.85 0.76 -1.18
C ASP A 55 -13.53 1.56 -1.15
N PRO A 56 -13.25 2.29 -0.06
CA PRO A 56 -12.01 3.07 0.09
C PRO A 56 -10.75 2.22 0.25
N LEU A 57 -10.85 0.94 0.60
CA LEU A 57 -9.72 0.02 0.71
C LEU A 57 -9.35 -0.62 -0.63
N ALA A 58 -10.27 -0.66 -1.61
CA ALA A 58 -9.99 -1.31 -2.89
C ALA A 58 -8.72 -0.79 -3.60
N PRO A 59 -8.46 0.54 -3.67
CA PRO A 59 -7.24 1.02 -4.30
C PRO A 59 -5.99 0.79 -3.43
N VAL A 60 -6.14 0.72 -2.10
CA VAL A 60 -5.05 0.32 -1.17
C VAL A 60 -4.59 -1.11 -1.48
N TRP A 61 -5.53 -2.05 -1.59
CA TRP A 61 -5.21 -3.43 -1.90
C TRP A 61 -4.62 -3.60 -3.29
N MET A 62 -5.12 -2.86 -4.28
CA MET A 62 -4.56 -2.88 -5.63
C MET A 62 -3.10 -2.40 -5.65
N ALA A 63 -2.80 -1.29 -4.99
CA ALA A 63 -1.44 -0.77 -4.89
C ALA A 63 -0.48 -1.76 -4.23
N ILE A 64 -0.93 -2.41 -3.14
CA ILE A 64 -0.14 -3.45 -2.46
C ILE A 64 0.11 -4.64 -3.39
N ALA A 65 -0.90 -5.10 -4.12
CA ALA A 65 -0.75 -6.23 -5.03
C ALA A 65 0.25 -5.92 -6.16
N ILE A 66 0.18 -4.73 -6.75
CA ILE A 66 1.09 -4.29 -7.82
C ILE A 66 2.54 -4.28 -7.34
N GLU A 67 2.82 -3.66 -6.19
CA GLU A 67 4.20 -3.56 -5.69
C GLU A 67 4.75 -4.90 -5.22
N GLN A 68 3.91 -5.77 -4.68
CA GLN A 68 4.31 -7.13 -4.34
C GLN A 68 4.64 -7.96 -5.57
N ASP A 69 3.80 -7.91 -6.61
CA ASP A 69 4.05 -8.60 -7.88
C ASP A 69 5.35 -8.11 -8.56
N ARG A 70 5.58 -6.80 -8.55
CA ARG A 70 6.82 -6.18 -9.02
C ARG A 70 8.04 -6.71 -8.26
N ARG A 71 7.97 -6.74 -6.92
CA ARG A 71 9.07 -7.24 -6.08
C ARG A 71 9.33 -8.73 -6.29
N ILE A 72 8.28 -9.54 -6.47
CA ILE A 72 8.41 -10.97 -6.76
C ILE A 72 9.13 -11.15 -8.10
N SER A 73 8.67 -10.47 -9.14
CA SER A 73 9.27 -10.53 -10.48
C SER A 73 10.76 -10.14 -10.47
N GLU A 74 11.13 -9.11 -9.69
CA GLU A 74 12.52 -8.69 -9.52
C GLU A 74 13.37 -9.76 -8.82
N LEU A 75 12.81 -10.43 -7.81
CA LEU A 75 13.49 -11.50 -7.08
C LEU A 75 13.65 -12.75 -7.95
N GLU A 76 12.62 -13.13 -8.71
CA GLU A 76 12.67 -14.24 -9.65
C GLU A 76 13.75 -14.01 -10.72
N ALA A 77 13.80 -12.81 -11.29
CA ALA A 77 14.84 -12.44 -12.26
C ALA A 77 16.27 -12.45 -11.65
N GLN A 78 16.43 -12.16 -10.36
CA GLN A 78 17.71 -12.28 -9.67
C GLN A 78 18.11 -13.73 -9.43
N VAL A 79 17.16 -14.56 -8.99
CA VAL A 79 17.38 -16.00 -8.81
C VAL A 79 17.80 -16.63 -10.14
N ASP A 80 17.08 -16.35 -11.23
CA ASP A 80 17.41 -16.88 -12.56
C ASP A 80 18.83 -16.51 -13.00
N LYS A 81 19.28 -15.28 -12.73
CA LYS A 81 20.65 -14.84 -13.04
C LYS A 81 21.72 -15.57 -12.22
N LEU A 82 21.40 -15.95 -10.99
CA LEU A 82 22.32 -16.67 -10.10
C LEU A 82 22.35 -18.17 -10.37
N THR A 83 21.26 -18.74 -10.89
CA THR A 83 21.14 -20.18 -11.13
C THR A 83 21.41 -20.59 -12.59
N ASN A 84 21.16 -19.71 -13.55
CA ASN A 84 21.24 -20.00 -14.99
C ASN A 84 22.26 -19.11 -15.74
N GLY A 85 23.06 -18.32 -15.02
CA GLY A 85 24.21 -17.57 -15.54
C GLY A 85 25.53 -18.23 -15.19
#